data_AF-A0A1X7VES4-F1
#
_entry.id   AF-A0A1X7VES4-F1
#
_cell.length_a   1.000
_cell.length_b   1.000
_cell.length_c   1.000
_cell.angle_alpha   90.00
_cell.angle_beta   90.00
_cell.angle_gamma   90.00
#
_symmetry.space_group_name_H-M   'P 1'
#
loop_
_entity.id
_entity.type
_entity.pdbx_description
1 polymer ?
#
loop_
_entity_poly.entity_id
_entity_poly.type
_entity_poly.pdbx_seq_one_letter_code
_entity_poly.pdbx_strand_id
1 'polypeptide(L)'
;LGSPTTEFTVPKGFTDVPIDGNCLFNALSLVITGSYNFIRSDIVRHMPTMENQLRSWLTPYNSVKEYIAGEGKDKYYTWMGDIKILTIGDLLNVCIFSYNESGNKWLRY
;
A
#
# COMPACT_ATOMS: atom_id res chain seq x y z
N LEU A 1 -5.28 16.10 16.06
CA LEU A 1 -4.23 15.77 15.07
C LEU A 1 -4.61 16.45 13.77
N GLY A 2 -3.91 17.55 13.44
CA GLY A 2 -4.27 18.40 12.30
C GLY A 2 -4.00 17.68 10.99
N SER A 3 -5.00 17.65 10.11
CA SER A 3 -4.78 17.35 8.69
C SER A 3 -3.75 18.35 8.14
N PRO A 4 -2.82 17.94 7.26
CA PRO A 4 -1.98 18.89 6.57
C PRO A 4 -2.87 19.93 5.88
N THR A 5 -2.74 21.20 6.24
CA THR A 5 -3.42 22.33 5.60
C THR A 5 -2.80 22.70 4.26
N THR A 6 -1.79 21.95 3.81
CA THR A 6 -1.17 22.12 2.50
C THR A 6 -2.10 21.54 1.45
N GLU A 7 -2.62 22.40 0.57
CA GLU A 7 -3.26 21.94 -0.66
C GLU A 7 -2.28 21.03 -1.41
N PHE A 8 -2.69 19.79 -1.66
CA PHE A 8 -1.90 18.86 -2.45
C PHE A 8 -1.88 19.35 -3.91
N THR A 9 -0.90 20.16 -4.27
CA THR A 9 -0.59 20.52 -5.66
C THR A 9 0.07 19.34 -6.38
N VAL A 10 0.48 19.52 -7.64
CA VAL A 10 1.33 18.54 -8.34
C VAL A 10 2.58 18.19 -7.51
N PRO A 11 3.06 16.93 -7.52
CA PRO A 11 4.30 16.54 -6.85
C PRO A 11 5.48 17.41 -7.30
N LYS A 12 6.34 17.80 -6.34
CA LYS A 12 7.51 18.64 -6.61
C LYS A 12 8.76 17.85 -7.02
N GLY A 13 8.69 16.53 -6.94
CA GLY A 13 9.77 15.61 -7.28
C GLY A 13 9.31 14.16 -7.13
N PHE A 14 10.08 13.25 -7.74
CA PHE A 14 9.86 11.81 -7.68
C PHE A 14 11.20 11.09 -7.58
N THR A 15 11.15 9.84 -7.13
CA THR A 15 12.30 8.93 -7.13
C THR A 15 11.85 7.65 -7.81
N ASP A 16 12.61 7.24 -8.81
CA ASP A 16 12.31 6.03 -9.55
C ASP A 16 12.56 4.80 -8.67
N VAL A 17 11.61 3.86 -8.73
CA VAL A 17 11.71 2.56 -8.07
C VAL A 17 11.72 1.45 -9.12
N PRO A 18 12.39 0.32 -8.86
CA PRO A 18 12.40 -0.80 -9.79
C PRO A 18 10.97 -1.27 -10.15
N ILE A 19 10.71 -1.45 -11.45
CA ILE A 19 9.43 -1.94 -12.00
C ILE A 19 9.48 -3.47 -12.12
N ASP A 20 9.60 -4.14 -10.98
CA ASP A 20 9.78 -5.60 -10.87
C ASP A 20 8.52 -6.32 -10.33
N GLY A 21 7.39 -5.61 -10.28
CA GLY A 21 6.15 -6.08 -9.62
C GLY A 21 6.14 -5.88 -8.10
N ASN A 22 7.24 -5.42 -7.50
CA ASN A 22 7.33 -5.03 -6.08
C ASN A 22 7.40 -3.51 -5.88
N CYS A 23 7.17 -2.72 -6.94
CA CYS A 23 7.34 -1.26 -6.94
C CYS A 23 6.65 -0.54 -5.75
N LEU A 24 5.45 -0.96 -5.35
CA LEU A 24 4.76 -0.40 -4.18
C LEU A 24 5.56 -0.64 -2.89
N PHE A 25 6.05 -1.86 -2.68
CA PHE A 25 6.87 -2.18 -1.51
C PHE A 25 8.22 -1.50 -1.57
N ASN A 26 8.81 -1.40 -2.76
CA ASN A 26 10.09 -0.72 -2.98
C ASN A 26 9.95 0.77 -2.64
N ALA A 27 8.89 1.42 -3.10
CA ALA A 27 8.61 2.83 -2.80
C ALA A 27 8.38 3.08 -1.31
N LEU A 28 7.54 2.26 -0.68
CA LEU A 28 7.26 2.37 0.75
C LEU A 28 8.52 2.05 1.59
N SER A 29 9.29 1.01 1.24
CA SER A 29 10.51 0.67 1.98
C SER A 29 11.55 1.77 1.84
N LEU A 30 11.70 2.36 0.64
CA LEU A 30 12.61 3.47 0.39
C LEU A 30 12.24 4.70 1.22
N VAL A 31 10.97 5.10 1.27
CA VAL A 31 10.56 6.29 2.04
C VAL A 31 10.64 6.09 3.55
N ILE A 32 10.41 4.87 4.04
CA ILE A 32 10.44 4.56 5.48
C ILE A 32 11.86 4.27 5.98
N THR A 33 12.64 3.50 5.21
CA THR A 33 13.90 2.90 5.69
C THR A 33 15.12 3.35 4.89
N GLY A 34 14.94 3.97 3.72
CA GLY A 34 16.04 4.25 2.79
C GLY A 34 16.56 3.03 2.04
N SER A 35 15.88 1.86 2.13
CA SER A 35 16.28 0.61 1.47
C SER A 35 15.06 -0.15 0.90
N TYR A 36 15.26 -1.07 -0.04
CA TYR A 36 14.17 -1.68 -0.81
C TYR A 36 13.49 -2.93 -0.18
N ASN A 37 14.01 -3.49 0.92
CA ASN A 37 13.79 -4.92 1.19
C ASN A 37 13.01 -5.30 2.47
N PHE A 38 12.35 -4.40 3.20
CA PHE A 38 12.04 -4.70 4.61
C PHE A 38 10.58 -4.84 5.02
N ILE A 39 9.58 -4.34 4.29
CA ILE A 39 8.24 -4.17 4.89
C ILE A 39 7.21 -5.25 4.54
N ARG A 40 7.50 -6.16 3.59
CA ARG A 40 6.48 -7.10 3.09
C ARG A 40 5.99 -8.08 4.16
N SER A 41 6.91 -8.67 4.93
CA SER A 41 6.57 -9.60 6.01
C SER A 41 5.73 -8.92 7.08
N ASP A 42 6.02 -7.66 7.39
CA ASP A 42 5.30 -6.90 8.41
C ASP A 42 3.87 -6.57 7.95
N ILE A 43 3.70 -6.16 6.70
CA ILE A 43 2.37 -5.91 6.11
C ILE A 43 1.53 -7.18 6.14
N VAL A 44 2.05 -8.31 5.62
CA VAL A 44 1.30 -9.59 5.59
C VAL A 44 0.96 -10.07 6.99
N ARG A 45 1.86 -9.88 7.97
CA ARG A 45 1.62 -10.21 9.37
C ARG A 45 0.56 -9.30 10.03
N HIS A 46 0.45 -8.05 9.56
CA HIS A 46 -0.50 -7.07 10.11
C HIS A 46 -1.92 -7.22 9.56
N MET A 47 -2.08 -7.61 8.29
CA MET A 47 -3.40 -7.72 7.63
C MET A 47 -4.48 -8.45 8.46
N PRO A 48 -4.21 -9.56 9.17
CA PRO A 48 -5.24 -10.25 9.96
C PRO A 48 -5.86 -9.39 11.07
N THR A 49 -5.12 -8.40 11.58
CA THR A 49 -5.63 -7.47 12.61
C THR A 49 -6.68 -6.50 12.06
N MET A 50 -6.72 -6.34 10.73
CA MET A 50 -7.59 -5.41 10.02
C MET A 50 -8.72 -6.11 9.25
N GLU A 51 -8.99 -7.39 9.52
CA GLU A 51 -9.91 -8.20 8.71
C GLU A 51 -11.28 -7.56 8.49
N ASN A 52 -11.84 -6.93 9.53
CA ASN A 52 -13.12 -6.21 9.42
C ASN A 52 -13.05 -4.99 8.50
N GLN A 53 -11.95 -4.24 8.54
CA GLN A 53 -11.74 -3.04 7.73
C GLN A 53 -11.45 -3.39 6.27
N LEU A 54 -10.76 -4.52 6.04
CA LEU A 54 -10.41 -5.00 4.72
C LEU A 54 -11.57 -5.74 4.04
N ARG A 55 -12.63 -6.13 4.77
CA ARG A 55 -13.67 -7.05 4.29
C ARG A 55 -14.24 -6.71 2.92
N SER A 56 -14.55 -5.43 2.66
CA SER A 56 -15.11 -4.99 1.37
C SER A 56 -14.15 -5.17 0.20
N TRP A 57 -12.85 -5.18 0.47
CA TRP A 57 -11.78 -5.27 -0.51
C TRP A 57 -11.34 -6.70 -0.80
N LEU A 58 -11.72 -7.66 0.06
CA LEU A 58 -11.27 -9.05 -0.04
C LEU A 58 -12.04 -9.87 -1.10
N THR A 59 -13.09 -9.36 -1.74
CA THR A 59 -13.86 -10.12 -2.74
C THR A 59 -12.94 -10.59 -3.89
N PRO A 60 -12.93 -11.89 -4.28
CA PRO A 60 -13.88 -12.96 -3.92
C PRO A 60 -13.52 -13.80 -2.68
N TYR A 61 -12.44 -13.50 -2.00
CA TYR A 61 -11.96 -14.24 -0.83
C TYR A 61 -12.84 -14.00 0.41
N ASN A 62 -13.05 -15.03 1.22
CA ASN A 62 -13.91 -14.98 2.40
C ASN A 62 -13.17 -14.52 3.67
N SER A 63 -11.84 -14.46 3.64
CA SER A 63 -11.00 -14.07 4.78
C SER A 63 -9.66 -13.51 4.32
N VAL A 64 -8.98 -12.77 5.20
CA VAL A 64 -7.60 -12.32 4.97
C VAL A 64 -6.66 -13.51 4.77
N LYS A 65 -6.89 -14.61 5.51
CA LYS A 65 -6.08 -15.83 5.37
C LYS A 65 -6.22 -16.45 3.98
N GLU A 66 -7.44 -16.51 3.45
CA GLU A 66 -7.71 -17.03 2.11
C GLU A 66 -7.09 -16.12 1.03
N TYR A 67 -7.22 -14.80 1.20
CA TYR A 67 -6.57 -13.80 0.36
C TYR A 67 -5.05 -13.98 0.31
N ILE A 68 -4.38 -14.05 1.47
CA ILE A 68 -2.92 -14.25 1.54
C ILE A 68 -2.51 -15.57 0.88
N ALA A 69 -3.28 -16.65 1.08
CA ALA A 69 -3.00 -17.95 0.51
C ALA A 69 -3.24 -18.03 -1.01
N GLY A 70 -4.19 -17.25 -1.53
CA GLY A 70 -4.48 -17.12 -2.97
C GLY A 70 -3.42 -16.28 -3.68
N GLU A 71 -3.21 -15.05 -3.22
CA GLU A 71 -2.25 -14.10 -3.79
C GLU A 71 -0.79 -14.57 -3.66
N GLY A 72 -0.48 -15.38 -2.65
CA GLY A 72 0.85 -15.99 -2.49
C GLY A 72 1.22 -17.00 -3.59
N LYS A 73 0.27 -17.40 -4.45
CA LYS A 73 0.49 -18.36 -5.55
C LYS A 73 0.77 -17.69 -6.90
N ASP A 74 0.35 -16.44 -7.08
CA ASP A 74 0.63 -15.72 -8.32
C ASP A 74 2.06 -15.17 -8.33
N LYS A 75 2.88 -15.72 -9.24
CA LYS A 75 4.26 -15.28 -9.48
C LYS A 75 4.39 -13.81 -9.90
N TYR A 76 3.26 -13.20 -10.28
CA TYR A 76 3.14 -11.79 -10.59
C TYR A 76 2.00 -11.27 -9.72
N TYR A 77 2.37 -10.71 -8.57
CA TYR A 77 1.50 -10.17 -7.54
C TYR A 77 0.62 -9.03 -8.08
N THR A 78 -0.41 -9.41 -8.81
CA THR A 78 -1.20 -8.49 -9.63
C THR A 78 -2.19 -7.79 -8.71
N TRP A 79 -1.94 -6.50 -8.46
CA TRP A 79 -2.89 -5.55 -7.88
C TRP A 79 -3.17 -5.67 -6.38
N MET A 80 -2.13 -5.95 -5.61
CA MET A 80 -2.12 -5.69 -4.17
C MET A 80 -1.95 -4.18 -3.84
N GLY A 81 -2.68 -3.28 -4.49
CA GLY A 81 -2.56 -1.83 -4.30
C GLY A 81 -3.22 -1.36 -3.01
N ASP A 82 -4.54 -1.28 -3.02
CA ASP A 82 -5.30 -0.59 -1.97
C ASP A 82 -5.26 -1.32 -0.62
N ILE A 83 -5.43 -2.65 -0.60
CA ILE A 83 -5.37 -3.45 0.65
C ILE A 83 -4.05 -3.23 1.39
N LYS A 84 -2.93 -3.19 0.67
CA LYS A 84 -1.61 -2.98 1.30
C LYS A 84 -1.39 -1.55 1.74
N ILE A 85 -1.86 -0.58 0.95
CA ILE A 85 -1.76 0.83 1.32
C ILE A 85 -2.58 1.09 2.59
N LEU A 86 -3.79 0.54 2.68
CA LEU A 86 -4.59 0.58 3.91
C LEU A 86 -3.84 -0.12 5.06
N THR A 87 -3.29 -1.30 4.81
CA THR A 87 -2.59 -2.08 5.84
C THR A 87 -1.36 -1.37 6.38
N ILE A 88 -0.55 -0.75 5.52
CA ILE A 88 0.66 -0.05 5.95
C ILE A 88 0.33 1.32 6.57
N GLY A 89 -0.73 1.98 6.12
CA GLY A 89 -1.25 3.18 6.76
C GLY A 89 -1.63 2.91 8.22
N ASP A 90 -2.36 1.81 8.47
CA ASP A 90 -2.70 1.39 9.82
C ASP A 90 -1.49 0.92 10.63
N LEU A 91 -0.63 0.06 10.06
CA LEU A 91 0.57 -0.47 10.71
C LEU A 91 1.52 0.65 11.20
N LEU A 92 1.71 1.69 10.40
CA LEU A 92 2.59 2.82 10.72
C LEU A 92 1.86 3.99 11.38
N ASN A 93 0.53 3.91 11.48
CA ASN A 93 -0.33 5.01 11.93
C ASN A 93 -0.09 6.31 11.14
N VAL A 94 -0.10 6.20 9.80
CA VAL A 94 0.11 7.31 8.85
C VAL A 94 -1.00 7.34 7.80
N CYS A 95 -1.21 8.51 7.19
CA CYS A 95 -2.04 8.62 5.98
C CYS A 95 -1.16 8.51 4.74
N ILE A 96 -1.61 7.73 3.76
CA ILE A 96 -0.89 7.56 2.51
C ILE A 96 -1.67 8.24 1.39
N PHE A 97 -0.94 9.00 0.59
CA PHE A 97 -1.50 9.74 -0.53
C PHE A 97 -0.92 9.18 -1.83
N SER A 98 -1.79 8.76 -2.74
CA SER A 98 -1.43 8.35 -4.09
C SER A 98 -1.78 9.47 -5.06
N TYR A 99 -0.83 9.86 -5.91
CA TYR A 99 -1.05 10.85 -6.95
C TYR A 99 -1.16 10.18 -8.32
N ASN A 100 -2.26 10.44 -9.02
CA ASN A 100 -2.44 10.04 -10.41
C ASN A 100 -2.14 11.23 -11.32
N GLU A 101 -1.05 11.14 -12.06
CA GLU A 101 -0.61 12.19 -13.00
C GLU A 101 -1.60 12.42 -14.13
N SER A 102 -2.10 11.36 -14.77
CA SER A 102 -3.08 11.45 -15.86
C SER A 102 -4.37 12.14 -15.44
N GLY A 103 -4.76 11.99 -14.16
CA GLY A 103 -5.96 12.61 -13.61
C GLY A 103 -5.72 13.94 -12.88
N ASN A 104 -4.46 14.32 -12.65
CA ASN A 104 -4.04 15.40 -11.73
C ASN A 104 -4.80 15.36 -10.40
N LYS A 105 -4.82 14.18 -9.76
CA LYS A 105 -5.66 13.91 -8.59
C LYS A 105 -4.90 13.17 -7.51
N TRP A 106 -5.15 13.58 -6.27
CA TRP A 106 -4.72 12.89 -5.07
C TRP A 106 -5.83 11.99 -4.53
N LEU A 107 -5.46 10.75 -4.21
CA LEU A 107 -6.27 9.79 -3.47
C LEU A 107 -5.66 9.63 -2.09
N ARG A 108 -6.50 9.67 -1.05
CA ARG A 108 -6.09 9.45 0.33
C ARG A 108 -6.55 8.08 0.78
N TYR A 109 -5.65 7.38 1.47
CA TYR A 109 -5.87 6.10 2.13
C TYR A 109 -5.61 6.26 3.62
#